data_AF-A0A377WQ20-F1
#
_entry.id   AF-A0A377WQ20-F1
#
_cell.length_a   1.000
_cell.length_b   1.000
_cell.length_c   1.000
_cell.angle_alpha   90.00
_cell.angle_beta   90.00
_cell.angle_gamma   90.00
#
_symmetry.space_group_name_H-M   'P 1'
#
loop_
_entity.id
_entity.type
_entity.pdbx_description
1 polymer ?
#
loop_
_entity_poly.entity_id
_entity_poly.type
_entity_poly.pdbx_seq_one_letter_code
_entity_poly.pdbx_strand_id
1 'polypeptide(L)'
;MRGHLPWNDSLFRDAPALWDGARDHGLQKGVTQCLTLPNHAQGFLSVSANNRLPGGYPEDELELRLRTLTELSLLTLLASGR
;
A
#
# COMPACT_ATOMS: atom_id res chain seq x y z
N MET A 1 -3.61 13.07 7.80
CA MET A 1 -2.67 13.13 6.66
C MET A 1 -2.85 11.87 5.83
N ARG A 2 -2.73 11.95 4.51
CA ARG A 2 -2.85 10.81 3.57
C ARG A 2 -1.58 10.75 2.73
N GLY A 3 -1.08 9.55 2.44
CA GLY A 3 0.12 9.36 1.63
C GLY A 3 0.00 8.16 0.71
N HIS A 4 0.60 8.26 -0.47
CA HIS A 4 0.68 7.22 -1.49
C HIS A 4 2.15 6.91 -1.77
N LEU A 5 2.56 5.65 -1.61
CA LEU A 5 3.96 5.24 -1.68
C LEU A 5 4.15 4.05 -2.63
N PRO A 6 4.35 4.29 -3.93
CA PRO A 6 4.69 3.24 -4.90
C PRO A 6 6.04 2.60 -4.57
N TRP A 7 6.13 1.28 -4.69
CA TRP A 7 7.38 0.54 -4.46
C TRP A 7 8.31 0.67 -5.66
N ASN A 8 9.57 1.02 -5.42
CA ASN A 8 10.63 1.08 -6.42
C ASN A 8 12.02 0.96 -5.76
N ASP A 9 13.05 0.74 -6.56
CA ASP A 9 14.41 0.52 -6.03
C ASP A 9 14.95 1.73 -5.25
N SER A 10 14.61 2.95 -5.67
CA SER A 10 15.00 4.18 -4.96
C SER A 10 14.40 4.26 -3.56
N LEU A 11 13.17 3.78 -3.37
CA LEU A 11 12.50 3.73 -2.06
C LEU A 11 13.23 2.80 -1.09
N PHE A 12 13.72 1.66 -1.58
CA PHE A 12 14.38 0.64 -0.77
C PHE A 12 15.90 0.70 -0.79
N ARG A 13 16.49 1.78 -1.29
CA ARG A 13 17.94 1.93 -1.45
C ARG A 13 18.75 1.69 -0.17
N ASP A 14 18.16 2.03 0.99
CA ASP A 14 18.80 1.90 2.31
C ASP A 14 18.38 0.59 3.02
N ALA A 15 17.52 -0.22 2.40
CA ALA A 15 17.07 -1.51 2.90
C ALA A 15 17.09 -2.61 1.80
N PRO A 16 18.22 -2.81 1.09
CA PRO A 16 18.28 -3.72 -0.05
C PRO A 16 17.99 -5.18 0.34
N ALA A 17 18.47 -5.64 1.50
CA ALA A 17 18.22 -7.01 1.96
C ALA A 17 16.72 -7.33 2.15
N LEU A 18 15.93 -6.35 2.61
CA LEU A 18 14.47 -6.49 2.72
C LEU A 18 13.84 -6.56 1.33
N TRP A 19 14.26 -5.68 0.42
CA TRP A 19 13.70 -5.61 -0.92
C TRP A 19 14.00 -6.85 -1.74
N ASP A 20 15.24 -7.32 -1.70
CA ASP A 20 15.68 -8.54 -2.36
C ASP A 20 14.90 -9.75 -1.84
N GLY A 21 14.82 -9.90 -0.50
CA GLY A 21 14.03 -10.97 0.11
C GLY A 21 12.54 -10.90 -0.24
N ALA A 22 11.95 -9.72 -0.32
CA ALA A 22 10.56 -9.56 -0.73
C ALA A 22 10.35 -9.99 -2.20
N ARG A 23 11.29 -9.62 -3.09
CA ARG A 23 11.26 -9.99 -4.52
C ARG A 23 11.42 -11.50 -4.73
N ASP A 24 12.23 -12.16 -3.91
CA ASP A 24 12.36 -13.63 -3.92
C ASP A 24 11.04 -14.34 -3.58
N HIS A 25 10.15 -13.66 -2.85
CA HIS A 25 8.80 -14.14 -2.51
C HIS A 25 7.71 -13.59 -3.46
N GLY A 26 8.09 -12.97 -4.59
CA GLY A 26 7.17 -12.49 -5.62
C GLY A 26 6.59 -11.08 -5.38
N LEU A 27 7.02 -10.37 -4.33
CA LEU A 27 6.59 -9.00 -4.03
C LEU A 27 7.44 -7.98 -4.80
N GLN A 28 7.29 -7.95 -6.12
CA GLN A 28 8.12 -7.13 -7.01
C GLN A 28 7.51 -5.77 -7.38
N LYS A 29 6.18 -5.66 -7.29
CA LYS A 29 5.43 -4.44 -7.56
C LYS A 29 4.34 -4.30 -6.53
N GLY A 30 4.15 -3.09 -6.04
CA GLY A 30 3.13 -2.79 -5.08
C GLY A 30 3.10 -1.33 -4.71
N VAL A 31 2.22 -1.03 -3.77
CA VAL A 31 2.01 0.31 -3.27
C VAL A 31 1.53 0.24 -1.84
N THR A 32 1.99 1.19 -1.03
CA THR A 32 1.53 1.37 0.34
C THR A 32 0.74 2.66 0.45
N GLN A 33 -0.49 2.57 0.97
CA GLN A 33 -1.29 3.72 1.36
C GLN A 33 -1.13 3.99 2.84
N CYS A 34 -0.94 5.27 3.19
CA CYS A 34 -0.74 5.74 4.55
C CYS A 34 -1.92 6.62 4.97
N LEU A 35 -2.52 6.36 6.13
CA LEU A 35 -3.59 7.18 6.69
C LEU A 35 -3.35 7.46 8.17
N THR A 36 -3.30 8.75 8.52
CA THR A 36 -3.45 9.19 9.91
C THR A 36 -4.92 9.50 10.17
N LEU A 37 -5.50 8.81 11.13
CA LEU A 37 -6.89 8.96 11.55
C LEU A 37 -7.05 10.10 12.57
N PRO A 38 -8.28 10.59 12.78
CA PRO A 38 -8.54 11.67 13.74
C PRO A 38 -8.15 11.33 15.19
N ASN A 39 -8.16 10.05 15.55
CA ASN A 39 -7.72 9.56 16.86
C ASN A 39 -6.18 9.41 16.98
N HIS A 40 -5.42 10.01 16.07
CA HIS A 40 -3.95 9.91 15.97
C HIS A 40 -3.40 8.52 15.63
N ALA A 41 -4.25 7.51 15.44
CA ALA A 41 -3.80 6.21 14.96
C ALA A 41 -3.26 6.34 13.53
N GLN A 42 -2.14 5.68 13.27
CA GLN A 42 -1.55 5.57 11.94
C GLN A 42 -1.80 4.16 11.41
N GLY A 43 -2.36 4.09 10.20
CA GLY A 43 -2.63 2.83 9.52
C GLY A 43 -1.97 2.81 8.15
N PHE A 44 -1.57 1.61 7.76
CA PHE A 44 -0.94 1.33 6.48
C PHE A 44 -1.68 0.19 5.78
N LEU A 45 -1.96 0.35 4.50
CA LEU A 45 -2.46 -0.72 3.63
C LEU A 45 -1.46 -0.92 2.49
N SER A 46 -0.81 -2.08 2.47
CA SER A 46 0.15 -2.47 1.45
C SER A 46 -0.47 -3.50 0.51
N VAL A 47 -0.51 -3.20 -0.79
CA VAL A 47 -1.04 -4.10 -1.81
C VAL A 47 0.04 -4.35 -2.85
N SER A 48 0.37 -5.62 -3.05
CA SER A 48 1.27 -6.07 -4.11
C SER A 48 0.48 -6.65 -5.29
N ALA A 49 1.02 -6.51 -6.49
CA ALA A 49 0.46 -7.13 -7.68
C ALA A 49 1.56 -7.84 -8.46
N ASN A 50 1.33 -9.10 -8.80
CA ASN A 50 2.19 -9.86 -9.70
C ASN A 50 1.58 -9.94 -11.11
N ASN A 51 1.00 -8.82 -11.57
CA ASN A 51 0.08 -8.85 -12.70
C ASN A 51 0.85 -8.99 -14.02
N ARG A 52 0.65 -10.12 -14.70
CA ARG A 52 1.11 -10.38 -16.08
C ARG A 52 0.06 -9.98 -17.13
N LEU A 53 -1.11 -9.46 -16.72
CA LEU A 53 -2.22 -9.19 -17.62
C LEU A 53 -2.16 -7.77 -18.21
N PRO A 54 -2.35 -7.61 -19.54
CA PRO A 54 -2.51 -6.30 -20.16
C PRO A 54 -3.86 -5.69 -19.76
N GLY A 55 -3.87 -4.43 -19.33
CA GLY A 55 -5.09 -3.69 -18.95
C GLY A 55 -5.17 -3.33 -17.45
N GLY A 56 -4.10 -2.75 -16.90
CA GLY A 56 -4.16 -2.17 -15.56
C GLY A 56 -5.06 -0.93 -15.50
N TYR A 57 -5.57 -0.61 -14.30
CA TYR A 57 -6.22 0.68 -14.06
C TYR A 57 -5.24 1.83 -14.33
N PRO A 58 -5.73 2.98 -14.82
CA PRO A 58 -4.99 4.23 -14.75
C PRO A 58 -4.49 4.47 -13.32
N GLU A 59 -3.30 5.02 -13.18
CA GLU A 59 -2.64 5.19 -11.86
C GLU A 59 -3.50 6.01 -10.89
N ASP A 60 -4.09 7.11 -11.35
CA ASP A 60 -4.98 7.96 -10.55
C ASP A 60 -6.22 7.20 -10.03
N GLU A 61 -6.80 6.33 -10.88
CA GLU A 61 -7.95 5.53 -10.50
C GLU A 61 -7.57 4.48 -9.45
N LEU A 62 -6.43 3.83 -9.65
CA LEU A 62 -5.89 2.87 -8.70
C LEU A 62 -5.61 3.53 -7.34
N GLU A 63 -4.97 4.70 -7.34
CA GLU A 63 -4.70 5.46 -6.13
C GLU A 63 -6.00 5.79 -5.39
N LEU A 64 -7.01 6.32 -6.09
CA LEU A 64 -8.29 6.70 -5.49
C LEU A 64 -9.02 5.49 -4.86
N ARG A 65 -9.03 4.36 -5.57
CA ARG A 65 -9.65 3.12 -5.09
C ARG A 65 -8.92 2.58 -3.86
N LEU A 66 -7.60 2.51 -3.89
CA LEU A 66 -6.79 2.03 -2.77
C LEU A 66 -6.91 2.95 -1.54
N ARG A 67 -6.99 4.27 -1.75
CA ARG A 67 -7.24 5.24 -0.68
C ARG A 67 -8.61 4.98 -0.02
N THR A 68 -9.64 4.77 -0.82
CA THR A 68 -10.99 4.46 -0.33
C THR A 68 -10.99 3.15 0.46
N LEU A 69 -10.34 2.11 -0.06
CA LEU A 69 -10.19 0.82 0.64
C LEU A 69 -9.46 0.99 1.98
N THR A 70 -8.37 1.77 2.01
CA THR A 70 -7.59 2.03 3.23
C THR A 70 -8.45 2.69 4.31
N GLU A 71 -9.23 3.71 3.93
CA GLU A 71 -10.14 4.42 4.84
C GLU A 71 -11.20 3.47 5.41
N LEU A 72 -11.86 2.68 4.55
CA LEU A 72 -12.88 1.73 4.98
C LEU A 72 -12.30 0.63 5.88
N SER A 73 -11.19 0.00 5.46
CA SER A 73 -10.56 -1.08 6.24
C SER A 73 -10.14 -0.62 7.63
N LEU A 74 -9.54 0.57 7.75
CA LEU A 74 -9.09 1.08 9.05
C LEU A 74 -10.25 1.52 9.94
N LEU A 75 -11.29 2.13 9.38
CA LEU A 75 -12.51 2.46 10.13
C LEU A 75 -13.19 1.19 10.65
N THR A 76 -13.27 0.13 9.83
CA THR A 76 -13.83 -1.16 10.24
C THR A 76 -13.00 -1.81 11.34
N LEU A 77 -11.66 -1.86 11.20
CA LEU A 77 -10.76 -2.42 12.21
C LEU A 77 -10.93 -1.75 13.57
N LEU A 78 -11.06 -0.42 13.61
CA LEU A 78 -11.29 0.31 14.85
C LEU A 78 -12.70 0.10 15.43
N ALA A 79 -13.71 -0.09 14.57
CA ALA A 79 -15.07 -0.35 15.00
C ALA A 79 -15.23 -1.75 15.61
N SER A 80 -14.47 -2.74 15.10
CA SER A 80 -14.49 -4.14 15.54
C SER A 80 -13.67 -4.43 16.81
N GLY A 81 -12.86 -3.47 17.27
CA GLY A 81 -12.12 -3.57 18.54
C GLY A 81 -12.92 -3.13 19.78
N ARG A 82 -14.26 -3.05 19.68
CA ARG A 82 -15.17 -2.71 20.78
C ARG A 82 -15.95 -3.93 21.27
#